data_AF-A0A9E4UEQ6-F1
#
_entry.id   AF-A0A9E4UEQ6-F1
#
_cell.length_a   1.000
_cell.length_b   1.000
_cell.length_c   1.000
_cell.angle_alpha   90.00
_cell.angle_beta   90.00
_cell.angle_gamma   90.00
#
_symmetry.space_group_name_H-M   'P 1'
#
loop_
_entity.id
_entity.type
_entity.pdbx_description
1 polymer ?
#
loop_
_entity_poly.entity_id
_entity_poly.type
_entity_poly.pdbx_seq_one_letter_code
_entity_poly.pdbx_strand_id
1 'polypeptide(L)'
;HQDDLVRVYYEALVEHGVEGYDYETCAEDYRRGALPLFIFLVTSQESLKIEDYNKRAQELFQTMFDRYSAAIMDLNAAEFLPE
;
A
#
# COMPACT_ATOMS: atom_id res chain seq x y z
N HIS A 1 -11.48 8.31 -7.41
CA HIS A 1 -11.74 7.70 -6.09
C HIS A 1 -10.51 7.75 -5.20
N GLN A 2 -9.38 7.12 -5.55
CA GLN A 2 -8.15 7.19 -4.74
C GLN A 2 -7.57 8.61 -4.69
N ASP A 3 -7.46 9.29 -5.84
CA ASP A 3 -7.00 10.69 -5.88
C ASP A 3 -7.86 11.64 -5.04
N ASP A 4 -9.17 11.42 -5.01
CA ASP A 4 -10.10 12.19 -4.19
C ASP A 4 -9.86 11.95 -2.69
N LEU A 5 -9.57 10.70 -2.31
CA LEU A 5 -9.23 10.35 -0.92
C LEU A 5 -7.90 10.98 -0.50
N VAL A 6 -6.88 10.96 -1.37
CA VAL A 6 -5.58 11.58 -1.12
C VAL A 6 -5.72 13.10 -1.02
N ARG A 7 -6.58 13.71 -1.84
CA ARG A 7 -6.89 15.14 -1.76
C ARG A 7 -7.49 15.50 -0.40
N VAL A 8 -8.51 14.77 0.05
CA VAL A 8 -9.15 15.00 1.35
C VAL A 8 -8.14 14.80 2.49
N TYR A 9 -7.28 13.79 2.40
CA TYR A 9 -6.23 13.56 3.39
C TYR A 9 -5.23 14.73 3.44
N TYR A 10 -4.77 15.21 2.29
CA TYR A 10 -3.88 16.35 2.17
C TYR A 10 -4.50 17.63 2.75
N GLU A 11 -5.75 17.92 2.41
CA GLU A 11 -6.49 19.08 2.93
C GLU A 11 -6.58 19.04 4.46
N ALA A 12 -6.87 17.87 5.03
CA ALA A 12 -6.90 17.69 6.48
C ALA A 12 -5.53 17.93 7.15
N LEU A 13 -4.42 17.50 6.53
CA LEU A 13 -3.07 17.76 7.04
C LEU A 13 -2.78 19.27 7.10
N VAL A 14 -3.06 19.99 6.01
CA VAL A 14 -2.82 21.43 5.93
C VAL A 14 -3.71 22.20 6.89
N GLU A 15 -4.98 21.81 7.03
CA GLU A 15 -5.93 22.41 8.00
C GLU A 15 -5.41 22.31 9.44
N HIS A 16 -4.70 21.23 9.77
CA HIS A 16 -4.13 21.00 11.11
C HIS A 16 -2.70 21.57 11.27
N GLY A 17 -2.25 22.40 10.32
CA GLY A 17 -1.00 23.15 10.42
C GLY A 17 0.25 22.43 9.92
N VAL A 18 0.10 21.38 9.09
CA VAL A 18 1.25 20.83 8.36
C VAL A 18 1.69 21.84 7.29
N GLU A 19 2.93 22.30 7.42
CA GLU A 19 3.55 23.26 6.50
C GLU A 19 4.72 22.61 5.74
N GLY A 20 5.05 23.15 4.55
CA GLY A 20 6.18 22.64 3.75
C GLY A 20 5.96 21.28 3.09
N TYR A 21 4.72 20.78 3.08
CA TYR A 21 4.32 19.55 2.42
C TYR A 21 3.32 19.89 1.30
N ASP A 22 3.72 19.74 0.05
CA ASP A 22 2.85 19.98 -1.11
C ASP A 22 2.04 18.73 -1.48
N TYR A 23 1.04 18.93 -2.33
CA TYR A 23 0.16 17.86 -2.75
C TYR A 23 0.87 16.83 -3.61
N GLU A 24 1.79 17.25 -4.50
CA GLU A 24 2.54 16.31 -5.34
C GLU A 24 3.34 15.31 -4.50
N THR A 25 4.06 15.81 -3.48
CA THR A 25 4.82 14.97 -2.54
C THR A 25 3.87 14.06 -1.76
N CYS A 26 2.71 14.58 -1.32
CA CYS A 26 1.71 13.77 -0.63
C CYS A 26 1.16 12.61 -1.48
N ALA A 27 0.87 12.88 -2.75
CA ALA A 27 0.41 11.87 -3.68
C ALA A 27 1.50 10.83 -3.98
N GLU A 28 2.76 11.25 -4.15
CA GLU A 28 3.88 10.33 -4.35
C GLU A 28 4.12 9.44 -3.12
N ASP A 29 4.15 10.02 -1.92
CA ASP A 29 4.30 9.28 -0.67
C ASP A 29 3.17 8.28 -0.44
N TYR A 30 1.93 8.65 -0.79
CA TYR A 30 0.78 7.74 -0.72
C TYR A 30 0.98 6.51 -1.62
N ARG A 31 1.42 6.73 -2.87
CA ARG A 31 1.69 5.63 -3.82
C ARG A 31 2.83 4.75 -3.32
N ARG A 32 3.93 5.33 -2.83
CA ARG A 32 5.05 4.61 -2.21
C ARG A 32 4.61 3.81 -0.98
N GLY A 33 3.72 4.37 -0.17
CA GLY A 33 3.17 3.75 1.04
C GLY A 33 2.36 2.47 0.79
N ALA A 34 1.98 2.16 -0.45
CA ALA A 34 1.32 0.91 -0.80
C ALA A 34 2.30 -0.30 -0.83
N LEU A 35 3.60 -0.06 -1.02
CA LEU A 35 4.60 -1.12 -1.22
C LEU A 35 4.95 -1.94 0.04
N PRO A 36 5.10 -1.36 1.25
CA PRO A 36 5.58 -2.10 2.42
C PRO A 36 4.75 -3.35 2.76
N LEU A 37 3.42 -3.29 2.64
CA LEU A 37 2.56 -4.45 2.92
C LEU A 37 2.69 -5.54 1.87
N PHE A 38 2.88 -5.18 0.60
CA PHE A 38 3.15 -6.16 -0.45
C PHE A 38 4.52 -6.81 -0.28
N ILE A 39 5.55 -6.02 0.03
CA ILE A 39 6.89 -6.52 0.34
C ILE A 39 6.82 -7.48 1.53
N PHE A 40 6.10 -7.12 2.59
CA PHE A 40 5.85 -8.02 3.72
C PHE A 40 5.23 -9.34 3.25
N LEU A 41 4.17 -9.31 2.43
CA LEU A 41 3.51 -10.53 1.95
C LEU A 41 4.43 -11.42 1.12
N VAL A 42 5.29 -10.86 0.27
CA VAL A 42 6.23 -11.62 -0.57
C VAL A 42 7.36 -12.20 0.28
N THR A 43 7.91 -11.42 1.22
CA THR A 43 9.09 -11.82 2.00
C THR A 43 8.77 -12.71 3.20
N SER A 44 7.54 -12.68 3.70
CA SER A 44 7.15 -13.42 4.91
C SER A 44 6.65 -14.84 4.66
N GLN A 45 6.51 -15.28 3.39
CA GLN A 45 5.98 -16.61 3.05
C GLN A 45 6.72 -17.74 3.78
N GLU A 46 8.06 -17.73 3.75
CA GLU A 46 8.90 -18.76 4.38
C GLU A 46 8.83 -18.70 5.91
N SER A 47 8.80 -17.49 6.48
CA SER A 47 8.75 -17.30 7.94
C SER A 47 7.40 -17.68 8.53
N LEU A 48 6.32 -17.47 7.79
CA LEU A 48 4.96 -17.66 8.27
C LEU A 48 4.44 -19.09 8.06
N LYS A 49 5.03 -19.86 7.14
CA LYS A 49 4.59 -21.23 6.79
C LYS A 49 3.09 -21.29 6.55
N ILE A 50 2.61 -20.47 5.61
CA ILE A 50 1.18 -20.25 5.39
C ILE A 50 0.46 -21.56 5.06
N GLU A 51 1.14 -22.53 4.43
CA GLU A 51 0.58 -23.88 4.20
C GLU A 51 0.16 -24.63 5.48
N ASP A 52 0.80 -24.34 6.62
CA ASP A 52 0.51 -24.99 7.90
C ASP A 52 -0.72 -24.38 8.60
N TYR A 53 -1.22 -23.24 8.12
CA TYR A 53 -2.39 -22.59 8.70
C TYR A 53 -3.70 -23.22 8.24
N ASN A 54 -4.80 -22.90 8.93
CA ASN A 54 -6.12 -23.34 8.51
C ASN A 54 -6.55 -22.68 7.18
N LYS A 55 -7.55 -23.28 6.51
CA LYS A 55 -8.04 -22.81 5.20
C LYS A 55 -8.42 -21.33 5.19
N ARG A 56 -9.09 -20.85 6.24
CA ARG A 56 -9.50 -19.43 6.35
C ARG A 56 -8.29 -18.48 6.36
N ALA A 57 -7.22 -18.86 7.05
CA ALA A 57 -6.00 -18.07 7.07
C ALA A 57 -5.30 -18.08 5.70
N GLN A 58 -5.24 -19.23 5.03
CA GLN A 58 -4.71 -19.33 3.66
C GLN A 58 -5.50 -18.43 2.68
N GLU A 59 -6.83 -18.46 2.76
CA GLU A 59 -7.72 -17.59 1.98
C GLU A 59 -7.50 -16.09 2.27
N LEU A 60 -7.24 -15.74 3.54
CA LEU A 60 -6.89 -14.38 3.92
C LEU A 60 -5.60 -13.93 3.23
N PHE A 61 -4.54 -14.74 3.28
CA PHE A 61 -3.26 -14.40 2.64
C PHE A 61 -3.40 -14.25 1.12
N GLN A 62 -4.13 -15.15 0.46
CA GLN A 62 -4.40 -15.02 -0.97
C GLN A 62 -5.18 -13.74 -1.28
N THR A 63 -6.25 -13.46 -0.52
CA THR A 63 -7.05 -12.25 -0.69
C THR A 63 -6.22 -10.98 -0.48
N MET A 64 -5.34 -10.97 0.52
CA MET A 64 -4.42 -9.86 0.75
C MET A 64 -3.48 -9.70 -0.44
N PHE A 65 -2.84 -10.77 -0.91
CA PHE A 65 -1.93 -10.74 -2.05
C PHE A 65 -2.61 -10.15 -3.30
N ASP A 66 -3.79 -10.65 -3.65
CA ASP A 66 -4.55 -10.17 -4.82
C ASP A 66 -4.90 -8.68 -4.70
N ARG A 67 -5.34 -8.23 -3.53
CA ARG A 67 -5.71 -6.82 -3.29
C ARG A 67 -4.52 -5.88 -3.34
N TYR A 68 -3.41 -6.23 -2.70
CA TYR A 68 -2.22 -5.36 -2.68
C TYR A 68 -1.51 -5.36 -4.04
N SER A 69 -1.52 -6.47 -4.77
CA SER A 69 -1.04 -6.51 -6.15
C SER A 69 -1.84 -5.58 -7.05
N ALA A 70 -3.19 -5.64 -6.98
CA ALA A 70 -4.05 -4.72 -7.73
C ALA A 70 -3.81 -3.26 -7.34
N ALA A 71 -3.72 -2.96 -6.04
CA ALA A 71 -3.47 -1.60 -5.55
C ALA A 71 -2.14 -1.02 -6.06
N ILE A 72 -1.07 -1.83 -6.11
CA ILE A 72 0.22 -1.39 -6.65
C ILE A 72 0.11 -1.04 -8.12
N MET A 73 -0.62 -1.84 -8.90
CA MET A 73 -0.81 -1.60 -10.33
C MET A 73 -1.69 -0.36 -10.58
N ASP A 74 -2.80 -0.23 -9.85
CA ASP A 74 -3.72 0.91 -9.96
C ASP A 74 -3.05 2.23 -9.58
N LEU A 75 -2.17 2.20 -8.57
CA LEU A 75 -1.38 3.36 -8.14
C LEU A 75 -0.10 3.56 -8.96
N ASN A 76 0.19 2.73 -9.97
CA ASN A 76 1.47 2.72 -10.67
C ASN A 76 2.68 2.73 -9.71
N ALA A 77 2.56 2.09 -8.54
CA ALA A 77 3.57 2.16 -7.49
C ALA A 77 4.80 1.26 -7.77
N ALA A 78 4.70 0.39 -8.78
CA ALA A 78 5.81 -0.47 -9.19
C ALA A 78 7.04 0.32 -9.67
N GLU A 79 6.87 1.58 -10.11
CA GLU A 79 7.97 2.45 -10.56
C GLU A 79 9.00 2.76 -9.45
N PHE A 80 8.63 2.57 -8.18
CA PHE A 80 9.54 2.78 -7.06
C PHE A 80 10.33 1.53 -6.66
N LEU A 81 10.09 0.40 -7.32
CA LEU A 81 10.88 -0.82 -7.10
C LEU A 81 12.23 -0.73 -7.84
N PRO A 82 13.32 -1.25 -7.25
CA PRO A 82 14.60 -1.33 -7.92
C PRO A 82 14.55 -2.30 -9.12
N GLU A 83 15.37 -2.03 -10.14
CA GLU A 83 15.59 -2.92 -11.30
C GLU A 83 16.27 -4.25 -10.93
#